data_AF-A0A4Y2X2J8-F1
#
_entry.id   AF-A0A4Y2X2J8-F1
#
_cell.length_a   1.000
_cell.length_b   1.000
_cell.length_c   1.000
_cell.angle_alpha   90.00
_cell.angle_beta   90.00
_cell.angle_gamma   90.00
#
_symmetry.space_group_name_H-M   'P 1'
#
loop_
_entity.id
_entity.type
_entity.pdbx_description
1 polymer ?
#
loop_
_entity_poly.entity_id
_entity_poly.type
_entity_poly.pdbx_seq_one_letter_code
_entity_poly.pdbx_strand_id
1 'polypeptide(L)'
;MCYFHVVKHIDGKLRGIQDKDEIRNGIECLHLCPDDETFNIVSEFFLKKWKEKNDVNITTFTEYFKSVWLTSNRYWYIGSRNYFPITNNGLEATNAVMKKEHTFLERLPVGQFLEVLENVFMKKMVK
;
A
#
# COMPACT_ATOMS: atom_id res chain seq x y z
N MET A 1 9.59 2.45 -3.09
CA MET A 1 8.31 1.75 -2.81
C MET A 1 7.37 2.08 -3.97
N CYS A 2 6.56 1.15 -4.50
CA CYS A 2 5.59 1.53 -5.53
C CYS A 2 4.43 2.31 -4.90
N TYR A 3 3.82 3.20 -5.68
CA TYR A 3 2.76 4.09 -5.16
C TYR A 3 1.56 3.30 -4.63
N PHE A 4 1.17 2.21 -5.29
CA PHE A 4 0.08 1.34 -4.84
C PHE A 4 0.26 0.86 -3.39
N HIS A 5 1.47 0.41 -3.03
CA HIS A 5 1.74 -0.02 -1.66
C HIS A 5 1.72 1.16 -0.68
N VAL A 6 2.25 2.32 -1.06
CA VAL A 6 2.21 3.53 -0.25
C VAL A 6 0.76 3.87 0.12
N VAL A 7 -0.11 3.92 -0.89
CA VAL A 7 -1.55 4.17 -0.75
C VAL A 7 -2.21 3.17 0.19
N LYS A 8 -1.98 1.87 -0.02
CA LYS A 8 -2.58 0.82 0.80
C LYS A 8 -2.22 0.97 2.29
N HIS A 9 -0.99 1.36 2.59
CA HIS A 9 -0.56 1.62 3.97
C HIS A 9 -1.19 2.90 4.54
N ILE A 10 -1.27 3.97 3.72
CA ILE A 10 -1.85 5.25 4.09
C ILE A 10 -3.34 5.12 4.38
N ASP A 11 -4.11 4.46 3.50
CA ASP A 11 -5.55 4.29 3.66
C ASP A 11 -5.89 3.56 4.96
N GLY A 12 -5.04 2.63 5.39
CA GLY A 12 -5.16 1.98 6.70
C GLY A 12 -4.99 2.95 7.88
N LYS A 13 -4.12 3.95 7.74
CA LYS A 13 -3.83 4.97 8.77
C LYS A 13 -4.79 6.17 8.74
N LEU A 14 -5.48 6.40 7.62
CA LEU A 14 -6.49 7.44 7.48
C LEU A 14 -7.89 7.02 7.96
N ARG A 15 -8.08 5.76 8.36
CA ARG A 15 -9.38 5.28 8.86
C ARG A 15 -9.84 6.11 10.06
N GLY A 16 -11.05 6.64 9.97
CA GLY A 16 -11.66 7.45 11.03
C GLY A 16 -11.26 8.93 11.01
N ILE A 17 -10.37 9.37 10.12
CA ILE A 17 -10.08 10.79 9.92
C ILE A 17 -11.12 11.38 8.97
N GLN A 18 -11.76 12.48 9.37
CA GLN A 18 -12.82 13.14 8.60
C GLN A 18 -12.28 13.67 7.25
N ASP A 19 -11.13 14.34 7.26
CA ASP A 19 -10.52 14.96 6.07
C ASP A 19 -9.72 13.97 5.20
N LYS A 20 -9.92 12.65 5.38
CA LYS A 20 -9.10 11.61 4.72
C LYS A 20 -9.01 11.77 3.21
N ASP A 21 -10.08 12.17 2.53
CA ASP A 21 -10.13 12.21 1.07
C ASP A 21 -9.31 13.40 0.55
N GLU A 22 -9.34 14.54 1.26
CA GLU A 22 -8.53 15.70 0.93
C GLU A 22 -7.04 15.47 1.24
N ILE A 23 -6.74 14.80 2.36
CA ILE A 23 -5.38 14.34 2.68
C ILE A 23 -4.87 13.42 1.57
N ARG A 24 -5.71 12.48 1.13
CA ARG A 24 -5.39 11.49 0.10
C ARG A 24 -5.11 12.13 -1.26
N ASN A 25 -5.88 13.15 -1.63
CA ASN A 25 -5.65 13.97 -2.82
C ASN A 25 -4.32 14.73 -2.74
N GLY A 26 -4.00 15.32 -1.58
CA GLY A 26 -2.69 15.97 -1.38
C GLY A 26 -1.51 15.01 -1.56
N ILE A 27 -1.67 13.75 -1.13
CA ILE A 27 -0.67 12.69 -1.33
C ILE A 27 -0.55 12.27 -2.79
N GLU A 28 -1.64 12.33 -3.55
CA GLU A 28 -1.60 12.15 -5.01
C GLU A 28 -0.86 13.31 -5.70
N CYS A 29 -1.04 14.55 -5.28
CA CYS A 29 -0.24 15.67 -5.78
C CYS A 29 1.26 15.45 -5.52
N LEU A 30 1.62 14.97 -4.32
CA LEU A 30 3.01 14.60 -3.99
C LEU A 30 3.53 13.47 -4.88
N HIS A 31 2.70 12.49 -5.21
CA HIS A 31 3.08 11.41 -6.11
C HIS A 31 3.51 11.93 -7.49
N LEU A 32 2.81 12.96 -7.99
CA LEU A 32 3.02 13.53 -9.31
C LEU A 32 4.17 14.53 -9.40
N CYS A 33 4.91 14.78 -8.32
CA CYS A 33 6.04 15.69 -8.34
C CYS A 33 7.11 15.25 -9.37
N PRO A 34 7.61 16.18 -10.22
CA PRO A 34 8.52 15.85 -11.32
C PRO A 34 9.98 15.69 -10.89
N ASP A 35 10.36 16.23 -9.72
CA ASP A 35 11.73 16.24 -9.22
C ASP A 35 11.75 16.34 -7.68
N ASP A 36 12.94 16.17 -7.10
CA ASP A 36 13.14 16.18 -5.65
C ASP A 36 12.90 17.58 -5.03
N GLU A 37 13.27 18.66 -5.73
CA GLU A 37 13.08 20.04 -5.26
C GLU A 37 11.59 20.35 -5.07
N THR A 38 10.79 20.09 -6.11
CA THR A 38 9.34 20.23 -6.08
C THR A 38 8.73 19.34 -5.00
N PHE A 39 9.19 18.09 -4.89
CA PHE A 39 8.69 17.17 -3.86
C PHE A 39 8.98 17.67 -2.44
N ASN A 40 10.16 18.23 -2.17
CA ASN A 40 10.53 18.83 -0.88
C ASN A 40 9.58 19.97 -0.51
N ILE A 41 9.42 20.93 -1.42
CA ILE A 41 8.61 22.13 -1.19
C ILE A 41 7.15 21.75 -0.94
N VAL A 42 6.58 20.91 -1.81
CA VAL A 42 5.17 20.47 -1.67
C VAL A 42 4.97 19.65 -0.40
N SER A 43 5.97 18.84 0.00
CA SER A 43 5.91 18.07 1.26
C SER A 43 5.84 18.99 2.48
N GLU A 44 6.62 20.06 2.50
CA GLU A 44 6.57 21.04 3.59
C GLU A 44 5.22 21.77 3.66
N PHE A 45 4.69 22.21 2.51
CA PHE A 45 3.35 22.81 2.46
C PHE A 45 2.25 21.84 2.89
N PHE A 46 2.33 20.58 2.47
CA PHE A 46 1.40 19.55 2.89
C PHE A 46 1.42 19.37 4.41
N LEU A 47 2.60 19.23 5.02
CA LEU A 47 2.73 19.09 6.47
C LEU A 47 2.24 20.33 7.21
N LYS A 48 2.54 21.54 6.70
CA LYS A 48 2.09 22.80 7.29
C LYS A 48 0.56 22.89 7.31
N LYS A 49 -0.09 22.69 6.15
CA LYS A 49 -1.55 22.73 6.01
C LYS A 49 -2.25 21.82 7.03
N TRP A 50 -1.79 20.59 7.16
CA TRP A 50 -2.46 19.61 8.01
C TRP A 50 -2.14 19.78 9.50
N LYS A 51 -1.02 20.38 9.86
CA LYS A 51 -0.72 20.76 11.25
C LYS A 51 -1.59 21.92 11.74
N GLU A 52 -1.91 22.88 10.87
CA GLU A 52 -2.74 24.05 11.23
C GLU A 52 -4.17 23.68 11.63
N LYS A 53 -4.66 22.49 11.26
CA LYS A 53 -5.97 21.95 11.69
C LYS A 53 -6.07 21.69 13.20
N ASN A 54 -4.95 21.57 13.91
CA ASN A 54 -4.89 21.28 15.35
C ASN A 54 -5.72 20.05 15.81
N ASP A 55 -5.85 19.04 14.94
CA ASP A 55 -6.51 17.76 15.25
C ASP A 55 -5.45 16.70 15.63
N VAL A 56 -5.68 15.97 16.72
CA VAL A 56 -4.74 14.98 17.26
C VAL A 56 -4.53 13.80 16.31
N ASN A 57 -5.57 13.33 15.64
CA ASN A 57 -5.48 12.21 14.69
C ASN A 57 -4.74 12.64 13.42
N ILE A 58 -5.00 13.85 12.92
CA ILE A 58 -4.28 14.42 11.77
C ILE A 58 -2.82 14.66 12.14
N THR A 59 -2.54 15.19 13.33
CA THR A 59 -1.17 15.40 13.81
C THR A 59 -0.41 14.08 13.88
N THR A 60 -1.00 13.06 14.53
CA THR A 60 -0.42 11.71 14.60
C THR A 60 -0.17 11.12 13.22
N PHE A 61 -1.13 11.28 12.29
CA PHE A 61 -0.96 10.83 10.91
C PHE A 61 0.19 11.57 10.20
N THR A 62 0.28 12.89 10.31
CA THR A 62 1.31 13.67 9.62
C THR A 62 2.72 13.38 10.15
N GLU A 63 2.87 13.10 11.43
CA GLU A 63 4.14 12.65 12.03
C GLU A 63 4.56 11.26 11.51
N TYR A 64 3.61 10.32 11.47
CA TYR A 64 3.79 9.02 10.82
C TYR A 64 4.17 9.19 9.34
N PHE A 65 3.44 10.03 8.62
CA PHE A 65 3.65 10.22 7.19
C PHE A 65 5.02 10.83 6.91
N LYS A 66 5.43 11.84 7.70
CA LYS A 66 6.76 12.44 7.61
C LYS A 66 7.85 11.40 7.84
N SER A 67 7.81 10.70 8.97
CA SER A 67 8.86 9.74 9.34
C SER A 67 8.99 8.60 8.33
N VAL A 68 7.86 8.01 7.92
CA VAL A 68 7.89 6.82 7.07
C VAL A 68 8.03 7.17 5.58
N TRP A 69 7.24 8.11 5.08
CA TRP A 69 7.08 8.33 3.64
C TRP A 69 7.84 9.53 3.10
N LEU A 70 8.19 10.51 3.93
CA LEU A 70 8.99 11.66 3.50
C LEU A 70 10.48 11.51 3.84
N THR A 71 10.80 10.65 4.81
CA THR A 71 12.17 10.37 5.25
C THR A 71 12.62 8.94 4.89
N SER A 72 12.11 7.90 5.57
CA SER A 72 12.67 6.54 5.41
C SER A 72 12.41 5.90 4.04
N ASN A 73 11.24 6.14 3.44
CA ASN A 73 10.83 5.49 2.18
C ASN A 73 10.53 6.49 1.06
N ARG A 74 11.19 7.65 1.05
CA ARG A 74 10.91 8.83 0.18
C ARG A 74 10.68 8.56 -1.31
N TYR A 75 11.37 7.59 -1.92
CA TYR A 75 11.39 7.41 -3.37
C TYR A 75 10.14 6.67 -3.91
N TRP A 76 8.96 7.28 -3.78
CA TRP A 76 7.67 6.76 -4.26
C TRP A 76 6.92 7.72 -5.20
N TYR A 77 7.42 8.94 -5.39
CA TYR A 77 6.91 9.91 -6.36
C TYR A 77 7.56 9.72 -7.74
N ILE A 78 6.91 10.20 -8.80
CA ILE A 78 7.29 9.97 -10.21
C ILE A 78 8.72 10.45 -10.49
N GLY A 79 9.05 11.68 -10.09
CA GLY A 79 10.36 12.28 -10.30
C GLY A 79 11.52 11.61 -9.55
N SER A 80 11.24 10.69 -8.63
CA SER A 80 12.28 10.08 -7.78
C SER A 80 13.15 9.06 -8.51
N ARG A 81 12.64 8.47 -9.60
CA ARG A 81 13.29 7.40 -10.35
C ARG A 81 12.97 7.49 -11.82
N ASN A 82 13.80 8.25 -12.54
CA ASN A 82 13.75 8.26 -13.99
C ASN A 82 13.94 6.84 -14.54
N TYR A 83 13.07 6.45 -15.48
CA TYR A 83 13.11 5.16 -16.19
C TYR A 83 12.73 3.91 -15.39
N PHE A 84 12.12 4.04 -14.20
CA PHE A 84 11.57 2.90 -13.45
C PHE A 84 10.04 2.87 -13.51
N PRO A 85 9.41 1.68 -13.56
CA PRO A 85 7.97 1.55 -13.49
C PRO A 85 7.45 2.04 -12.14
N ILE A 86 6.50 2.97 -12.19
CA ILE A 86 5.89 3.62 -11.02
C ILE A 86 4.87 2.70 -10.33
N THR A 87 4.20 1.85 -11.12
CA THR A 87 3.27 0.84 -10.66
C THR A 87 3.93 -0.53 -10.67
N ASN A 88 3.52 -1.40 -9.74
CA ASN A 88 3.93 -2.80 -9.72
C ASN A 88 2.90 -3.71 -10.40
N ASN A 89 1.93 -3.14 -11.13
CA ASN A 89 0.80 -3.87 -11.72
C ASN A 89 1.26 -5.05 -12.58
N GLY A 90 2.34 -4.90 -13.36
CA GLY A 90 2.88 -5.99 -14.17
C GLY A 90 3.41 -7.16 -13.32
N LEU A 91 4.12 -6.86 -12.24
CA LEU A 91 4.63 -7.87 -11.30
C LEU A 91 3.49 -8.54 -10.54
N GLU A 92 2.50 -7.77 -10.09
CA GLU A 92 1.33 -8.31 -9.39
C GLU A 92 0.47 -9.19 -10.31
N ALA A 93 0.23 -8.75 -11.55
CA ALA A 93 -0.50 -9.52 -12.54
C ALA A 93 0.23 -10.83 -12.88
N THR A 94 1.54 -10.79 -13.07
CA THR A 94 2.36 -11.98 -13.33
C THR A 94 2.29 -12.94 -12.14
N ASN A 95 2.43 -12.43 -10.91
CA ASN A 95 2.28 -13.22 -9.69
C ASN A 95 0.88 -13.84 -9.56
N ALA A 96 -0.17 -13.14 -9.96
CA ALA A 96 -1.53 -13.65 -9.94
C ALA A 96 -1.71 -14.81 -10.94
N VAL A 97 -1.22 -14.67 -12.16
CA VAL A 97 -1.25 -15.74 -13.18
C VAL A 97 -0.46 -16.95 -12.70
N MET A 98 0.76 -16.78 -12.19
CA MET A 98 1.55 -17.89 -11.65
C MET A 98 0.84 -18.60 -10.50
N LYS A 99 0.26 -17.86 -9.57
CA LYS A 99 -0.52 -18.44 -8.46
C LYS A 99 -1.71 -19.24 -8.97
N LYS A 100 -2.39 -18.76 -10.01
CA LYS A 100 -3.59 -19.41 -10.55
C LYS A 100 -3.27 -20.65 -11.39
N GLU A 101 -2.29 -20.57 -12.27
CA GLU A 101 -2.07 -21.56 -13.33
C GLU A 101 -0.89 -22.50 -13.04
N HIS A 102 0.05 -22.12 -12.17
CA HIS A 102 1.34 -22.80 -12.04
C HIS A 102 1.70 -23.26 -10.62
N THR A 103 0.89 -22.93 -9.62
CA THR A 103 1.09 -23.49 -8.27
C THR A 103 0.33 -24.79 -8.04
N PHE A 104 -0.66 -25.11 -8.89
CA PHE A 104 -1.63 -26.20 -8.67
C PHE A 104 -2.33 -26.13 -7.29
N LEU A 105 -2.25 -24.99 -6.60
CA LEU A 105 -2.84 -24.76 -5.30
C LEU A 105 -4.25 -24.20 -5.48
N GLU A 106 -5.23 -24.90 -4.94
CA GLU A 106 -6.60 -24.42 -4.86
C GLU A 106 -6.86 -23.75 -3.51
N ARG A 107 -7.55 -22.60 -3.51
CA ARG A 107 -8.03 -21.98 -2.27
C ARG A 107 -9.35 -22.62 -1.88
N LEU A 108 -9.30 -23.48 -0.88
CA LEU A 108 -10.50 -24.10 -0.31
C LEU A 108 -11.10 -23.21 0.80
N PRO A 109 -12.41 -22.95 0.80
CA PRO A 109 -13.13 -22.51 1.99
C PRO A 109 -12.86 -23.45 3.16
N VAL A 110 -12.85 -22.93 4.39
CA VAL A 110 -12.46 -23.70 5.59
C VAL A 110 -13.29 -24.99 5.75
N GLY A 111 -14.58 -24.97 5.44
CA GLY A 111 -15.43 -26.17 5.48
C GLY A 111 -14.96 -27.26 4.52
N GLN A 112 -14.68 -26.91 3.27
CA GLN A 112 -14.17 -27.84 2.25
C GLN A 112 -12.74 -28.31 2.57
N PHE A 113 -11.93 -27.47 3.21
CA PHE A 113 -10.60 -27.85 3.67
C PHE A 113 -10.65 -29.00 4.69
N LEU A 114 -11.59 -28.95 5.64
CA LEU A 114 -11.76 -30.02 6.63
C LEU A 114 -12.19 -31.34 5.96
N GLU A 115 -13.11 -31.28 4.99
CA GLU A 115 -13.54 -32.45 4.20
C GLU A 115 -12.39 -33.07 3.41
N VAL A 116 -11.55 -32.25 2.76
CA VAL A 116 -10.38 -32.72 2.02
C VAL A 116 -9.35 -33.34 2.97
N LEU A 117 -9.10 -32.74 4.13
CA LEU A 117 -8.20 -33.30 5.14
C LEU A 117 -8.69 -34.67 5.62
N GLU A 118 -9.97 -34.77 6.01
CA GLU A 118 -10.56 -36.03 6.46
C GLU A 118 -10.40 -37.12 5.39
N ASN A 119 -10.71 -36.80 4.13
CA ASN A 119 -10.55 -37.73 3.01
C ASN A 119 -9.09 -38.15 2.77
N VAL A 120 -8.12 -37.25 2.95
CA VAL A 120 -6.68 -37.55 2.82
C VAL A 120 -6.19 -38.46 3.96
N PHE A 121 -6.63 -38.20 5.19
CA PHE A 121 -6.27 -39.02 6.36
C PHE A 121 -6.93 -40.40 6.31
N MET A 122 -8.22 -40.48 5.99
CA MET A 122 -8.95 -41.75 5.90
C MET A 122 -8.43 -42.63 4.76
N LYS A 123 -8.06 -42.07 3.59
CA LYS A 123 -7.42 -42.83 2.50
C LYS A 123 -6.04 -43.39 2.88
N LYS A 124 -5.34 -42.79 3.84
CA LYS A 124 -4.04 -43.29 4.33
C LYS A 124 -4.17 -44.39 5.39
N MET A 125 -5.32 -44.50 6.06
CA MET A 125 -5.57 -45.53 7.08
C MET A 125 -6.11 -46.85 6.52
N VAL A 126 -6.50 -46.88 5.24
CA VAL A 126 -7.04 -48.07 4.54
C VAL A 126 -5.98 -48.75 3.64
N LYS A 127 -4.70 -48.42 3.82
CA LYS A 127 -3.54 -49.15 3.26
C LYS A 127 -2.71 -49.72 4.39
#